data_AF-A0A9D4JCH4-F1
#
_entry.id   AF-A0A9D4JCH4-F1
#
_cell.length_a   1.000
_cell.length_b   1.000
_cell.length_c   1.000
_cell.angle_alpha   90.00
_cell.angle_beta   90.00
_cell.angle_gamma   90.00
#
_symmetry.space_group_name_H-M   'P 1'
#
loop_
_entity.id
_entity.type
_entity.pdbx_description
1 polymer ?
#
loop_
_entity_poly.entity_id
_entity_poly.type
_entity_poly.pdbx_seq_one_letter_code
_entity_poly.pdbx_strand_id
1 'polypeptide(L)'
;MAYPNTTKKFTDTLARDHFIEAIDDQTLRMKLREAEPITLSEATQIATRFEAYKTAEFRRKQSIHVSAGQTESNHFKNNSEHIAKPNNSNCTFNNDDAKSGIETVTQLTKTLEKLADAFEKLSKDKHETNQRNRKLQRQIFNTISWYLWKTKSSKSPTTTKFPTGRYI
;
A
#
# COMPACT_ATOMS: atom_id res chain seq x y z
N MET A 1 14.52 -20.18 24.55
CA MET A 1 14.04 -20.63 23.23
C MET A 1 12.83 -21.52 23.47
N ALA A 2 11.64 -21.12 23.01
CA ALA A 2 10.39 -21.80 23.38
C ALA A 2 10.25 -23.23 22.80
N TYR A 3 11.05 -23.60 21.79
CA TYR A 3 10.96 -24.89 21.11
C TYR A 3 12.34 -25.45 20.72
N PRO A 4 13.09 -26.05 21.65
CA PRO A 4 14.45 -26.54 21.41
C PRO A 4 14.53 -27.89 20.68
N ASN A 5 13.47 -28.69 20.69
CA ASN A 5 13.44 -30.05 20.10
C ASN A 5 12.49 -30.19 18.89
N THR A 6 12.07 -29.08 18.28
CA THR A 6 11.16 -29.12 17.13
C THR A 6 11.89 -29.54 15.85
N THR A 7 11.18 -30.24 14.98
CA THR A 7 11.72 -30.62 13.68
C THR A 7 11.96 -29.39 12.83
N LYS A 8 13.03 -29.39 12.02
CA LYS A 8 13.34 -28.28 11.10
C LYS A 8 12.17 -27.94 10.17
N LYS A 9 11.34 -28.93 9.81
CA LYS A 9 10.14 -28.74 9.01
C LYS A 9 9.11 -27.88 9.73
N PHE A 10 8.85 -28.15 11.01
CA PHE A 10 7.90 -27.38 11.81
C PHE A 10 8.35 -25.93 11.97
N THR A 11 9.63 -25.69 12.25
CA THR A 11 10.16 -24.34 12.36
C THR A 11 10.08 -23.56 11.06
N ASP A 12 10.28 -24.23 9.92
CA ASP A 12 10.21 -23.60 8.60
C ASP A 12 8.75 -23.24 8.23
N THR A 13 7.79 -24.12 8.52
CA THR A 13 6.36 -23.81 8.36
C THR A 13 5.94 -22.63 9.23
N LEU A 14 6.34 -22.61 10.50
CA LEU A 14 6.02 -21.53 11.43
C LEU A 14 6.67 -20.20 11.00
N ALA A 15 7.94 -20.24 10.58
CA ALA A 15 8.64 -19.07 10.09
C ALA A 15 8.00 -18.51 8.82
N ARG A 16 7.58 -19.39 7.89
CA ARG A 16 6.82 -19.02 6.69
C ARG A 16 5.49 -18.36 7.05
N ASP A 17 4.73 -18.90 8.00
CA ASP A 17 3.44 -18.34 8.40
C ASP A 17 3.59 -16.94 8.99
N HIS A 18 4.55 -16.77 9.90
CA HIS A 18 4.88 -15.47 10.47
C HIS A 18 5.39 -14.49 9.42
N PHE A 19 6.19 -14.96 8.45
CA PHE A 19 6.65 -14.14 7.34
C PHE A 19 5.47 -13.60 6.53
N ILE A 20 4.49 -14.44 6.18
CA ILE A 20 3.29 -14.02 5.44
C ILE A 20 2.45 -13.03 6.26
N GLU A 21 2.33 -13.24 7.57
CA GLU A 21 1.57 -12.36 8.46
C GLU A 21 2.22 -10.98 8.63
N ALA A 22 3.55 -10.93 8.69
CA ALA A 22 4.35 -9.72 8.84
C ALA A 22 4.36 -8.79 7.60
N ILE A 23 3.81 -9.22 6.46
CA ILE A 23 3.71 -8.38 5.26
C ILE A 23 2.60 -7.33 5.43
N ASP A 24 2.97 -6.05 5.35
CA ASP A 24 2.05 -4.90 5.42
C ASP A 24 1.12 -4.77 4.19
N ASP A 25 1.64 -5.09 3.00
CA ASP A 25 0.88 -5.01 1.76
C ASP A 25 -0.13 -6.17 1.67
N GLN A 26 -1.40 -5.86 1.95
CA GLN A 26 -2.50 -6.84 1.91
C GLN A 26 -2.61 -7.54 0.55
N THR A 27 -2.35 -6.85 -0.56
CA THR A 27 -2.45 -7.46 -1.89
C THR A 27 -1.31 -8.46 -2.10
N LEU A 28 -0.09 -8.13 -1.68
CA LEU A 28 1.05 -9.05 -1.72
C LEU A 28 0.81 -10.27 -0.83
N ARG A 29 0.27 -10.05 0.38
CA ARG A 29 -0.07 -11.11 1.33
C ARG A 29 -1.10 -12.09 0.77
N MET A 30 -2.16 -11.60 0.13
CA MET A 30 -3.17 -12.47 -0.49
C MET A 30 -2.59 -13.29 -1.66
N LYS A 31 -1.74 -12.68 -2.50
CA LYS A 31 -1.06 -13.40 -3.60
C LYS A 31 -0.10 -14.46 -3.09
N LEU A 32 0.60 -14.21 -1.98
CA LEU A 32 1.47 -15.22 -1.37
C LEU A 32 0.66 -16.39 -0.80
N ARG A 33 -0.53 -16.12 -0.24
CA ARG A 33 -1.43 -17.18 0.22
C ARG A 33 -1.98 -18.02 -0.92
N GLU A 34 -2.32 -17.40 -2.05
CA GLU A 34 -2.76 -18.10 -3.26
C GLU A 34 -1.66 -18.96 -3.88
N ALA A 35 -0.41 -18.52 -3.81
CA ALA A 35 0.73 -19.27 -4.32
C ALA A 35 1.14 -20.48 -3.46
N GLU A 36 0.59 -20.60 -2.25
CA GLU A 36 0.82 -21.70 -1.29
C GLU A 36 2.30 -22.18 -1.16
N PRO A 37 3.25 -21.28 -0.82
CA PRO A 37 4.66 -21.68 -0.66
C PRO A 37 4.81 -22.71 0.45
N ILE A 38 5.69 -23.70 0.26
CA ILE A 38 5.90 -24.80 1.21
C ILE A 38 6.97 -24.43 2.25
N THR A 39 7.98 -23.66 1.82
CA THR A 39 9.14 -23.28 2.64
C THR A 39 9.25 -21.77 2.80
N LEU A 40 9.98 -21.31 3.82
CA LEU A 40 10.25 -19.88 3.98
C LEU A 40 11.02 -19.33 2.77
N SER A 41 12.02 -20.06 2.27
CA SER A 41 12.83 -19.64 1.13
C SER A 41 11.97 -19.40 -0.11
N GLU A 42 11.03 -20.30 -0.39
CA GLU A 42 10.11 -20.16 -1.51
C GLU A 42 9.20 -18.93 -1.34
N ALA A 43 8.64 -18.72 -0.15
CA ALA A 43 7.84 -17.53 0.14
C ALA A 43 8.62 -16.23 -0.09
N THR A 44 9.90 -16.17 0.32
CA THR A 44 10.75 -15.00 0.10
C THR A 44 11.05 -14.77 -1.37
N GLN A 45 11.30 -15.82 -2.15
CA GLN A 45 11.57 -15.72 -3.58
C GLN A 45 10.35 -15.20 -4.33
N ILE A 46 9.16 -15.72 -4.03
CA ILE A 46 7.89 -15.29 -4.63
C ILE A 46 7.61 -13.83 -4.27
N ALA A 47 7.77 -13.44 -3.00
CA ALA A 47 7.56 -12.06 -2.55
C ALA A 47 8.50 -11.08 -3.29
N THR A 48 9.79 -11.43 -3.36
CA THR A 48 10.80 -10.63 -4.07
C THR A 48 10.44 -10.47 -5.54
N ARG A 49 9.96 -11.54 -6.19
CA ARG A 49 9.54 -11.52 -7.59
C ARG A 49 8.36 -10.57 -7.81
N PHE A 50 7.37 -10.59 -6.93
CA PHE A 50 6.23 -9.67 -7.01
C PHE A 50 6.64 -8.21 -6.83
N GLU A 51 7.54 -7.93 -5.89
CA GLU A 51 8.07 -6.58 -5.67
C GLU A 51 8.88 -6.09 -6.88
N ALA A 52 9.70 -6.96 -7.47
CA ALA A 52 10.47 -6.65 -8.67
C ALA A 52 9.54 -6.29 -9.84
N TYR A 53 8.47 -7.06 -10.05
CA TYR A 53 7.48 -6.77 -11.10
C TYR A 53 6.74 -5.47 -10.81
N LYS A 54 6.26 -5.28 -9.58
CA LYS A 54 5.60 -4.03 -9.15
C LYS A 54 6.49 -2.82 -9.43
N THR A 55 7.77 -2.89 -9.06
CA THR A 55 8.76 -1.83 -9.29
C THR A 55 9.03 -1.61 -10.78
N ALA A 56 9.14 -2.67 -11.57
CA ALA A 56 9.32 -2.58 -13.02
C ALA A 56 8.12 -1.91 -13.69
N GLU A 57 6.88 -2.24 -13.30
CA GLU A 57 5.68 -1.57 -13.81
C GLU A 57 5.68 -0.07 -13.50
N PHE A 58 6.05 0.31 -12.27
CA PHE A 58 6.14 1.71 -11.89
C PHE A 58 7.17 2.46 -12.76
N ARG A 59 8.35 1.86 -12.98
CA ARG A 59 9.38 2.45 -13.85
C ARG A 59 8.92 2.58 -15.30
N ARG A 60 8.20 1.58 -15.85
CA ARG A 60 7.65 1.66 -17.20
C ARG A 60 6.66 2.81 -17.35
N LYS A 61 5.77 2.99 -16.38
CA LYS A 61 4.80 4.10 -16.39
C LYS A 61 5.46 5.47 -16.28
N GLN A 62 6.58 5.57 -15.57
CA GLN A 62 7.37 6.80 -15.44
C GLN A 62 8.24 7.07 -16.68
N SER A 63 8.78 6.03 -17.31
CA SER A 63 9.66 6.16 -18.49
C SER A 63 8.96 6.72 -19.72
N ILE A 64 7.63 6.58 -19.83
CA ILE A 64 6.84 7.19 -20.93
C ILE A 64 6.89 8.74 -20.85
N HIS A 65 7.17 9.33 -19.68
CA HIS A 65 7.32 10.78 -19.52
C HIS A 65 8.77 11.27 -19.60
N VAL A 66 9.76 10.37 -19.71
CA VAL A 66 11.18 10.73 -19.72
C VAL A 66 11.91 9.87 -20.76
N SER A 67 11.72 10.21 -22.02
CA SER A 67 12.57 9.78 -23.13
C SER A 67 13.25 10.99 -23.76
N ALA A 68 13.97 11.76 -22.95
CA ALA A 68 15.11 12.57 -23.38
C ALA A 68 15.88 13.05 -22.15
N GLY A 69 16.99 12.36 -21.82
CA GLY A 69 18.02 12.94 -20.96
C GLY A 69 18.30 12.18 -19.67
N GLN A 70 19.45 11.50 -19.70
CA GLN A 70 20.41 11.35 -18.61
C GLN A 70 20.09 10.33 -17.49
N THR A 71 20.78 9.20 -17.64
CA THR A 71 21.48 8.46 -16.58
C THR A 71 22.18 9.37 -15.58
N GLU A 72 21.83 9.26 -14.29
CA GLU A 72 22.71 9.36 -13.09
C GLU A 72 21.93 8.75 -11.91
N SER A 73 22.44 8.08 -10.88
CA SER A 73 23.71 7.44 -10.53
C SER A 73 23.37 6.77 -9.19
N ASN A 74 23.65 5.48 -8.98
CA ASN A 74 23.82 4.99 -7.62
C ASN A 74 24.81 3.83 -7.57
N HIS A 75 25.86 4.13 -6.82
CA HIS A 75 27.10 3.44 -6.52
C HIS A 75 26.91 1.96 -6.12
N PHE A 76 27.48 1.03 -6.89
CA PHE A 76 27.96 -0.25 -6.37
C PHE A 76 29.27 -0.60 -7.09
N LYS A 77 30.37 -0.64 -6.33
CA LYS A 77 31.69 -1.06 -6.82
C LYS A 77 31.62 -2.54 -7.13
N ASN A 78 32.15 -2.97 -8.27
CA ASN A 78 32.88 -4.23 -8.45
C ASN A 78 33.69 -4.16 -9.75
N ASN A 79 34.99 -4.37 -9.61
CA ASN A 79 35.98 -4.40 -10.67
C ASN A 79 35.80 -5.63 -11.58
N SER A 80 35.91 -5.44 -12.90
CA SER A 80 36.82 -6.22 -13.75
C SER A 80 36.78 -5.71 -15.19
N GLU A 81 37.96 -5.56 -15.76
CA GLU A 81 38.28 -5.14 -17.12
C GLU A 81 37.55 -5.95 -18.20
N HIS A 82 37.03 -5.29 -19.24
CA HIS A 82 37.50 -5.53 -20.61
C HIS A 82 37.08 -4.42 -21.58
N ILE A 83 38.00 -4.13 -22.48
CA ILE A 83 38.15 -2.97 -23.37
C ILE A 83 37.20 -3.03 -24.59
N ALA A 84 36.50 -1.93 -24.91
CA ALA A 84 36.24 -1.49 -26.30
C ALA A 84 35.82 0.01 -26.33
N LYS A 85 36.40 0.74 -27.28
CA LYS A 85 36.52 2.21 -27.42
C LYS A 85 35.18 2.96 -27.64
N PRO A 86 35.04 4.25 -27.23
CA PRO A 86 34.05 5.15 -27.79
C PRO A 86 34.64 5.90 -29.01
N ASN A 87 33.93 5.84 -30.14
CA ASN A 87 34.18 6.63 -31.33
C ASN A 87 33.57 8.03 -31.19
N ASN A 88 34.44 9.01 -31.39
CA ASN A 88 34.22 10.45 -31.46
C ASN A 88 33.15 10.83 -32.50
N SER A 89 32.12 11.55 -32.04
CA SER A 89 31.27 12.40 -32.88
C SER A 89 31.20 13.78 -32.24
N ASN A 90 32.07 14.69 -32.67
CA ASN A 90 31.93 16.12 -32.39
C ASN A 90 30.60 16.62 -32.97
N CYS A 91 29.67 17.03 -32.10
CA CYS A 91 28.54 17.87 -32.50
C CYS A 91 28.78 19.30 -32.01
N THR A 92 29.05 20.20 -32.97
CA THR A 92 29.08 21.64 -32.76
C THR A 92 27.67 22.15 -32.47
N PHE A 93 27.46 22.67 -31.26
CA PHE A 93 26.23 23.31 -30.83
C PHE A 93 26.28 24.80 -31.23
N ASN A 94 25.34 25.24 -32.09
CA ASN A 94 25.14 26.66 -32.38
C ASN A 94 24.30 27.30 -31.26
N ASN A 95 24.67 28.52 -30.86
CA ASN A 95 24.23 29.17 -29.61
C ASN A 95 22.92 29.99 -29.72
N ASP A 96 22.04 29.71 -30.69
CA ASP A 96 20.84 30.52 -30.91
C ASP A 96 19.57 30.04 -30.16
N ASP A 97 19.62 28.90 -29.46
CA ASP A 97 18.45 28.27 -28.81
C ASP A 97 18.24 28.64 -27.32
N ALA A 98 19.10 29.48 -26.74
CA ALA A 98 19.09 29.75 -25.29
C ALA A 98 17.82 30.49 -24.79
N LYS A 99 17.05 31.14 -25.65
CA LYS A 99 15.81 31.86 -25.27
C LYS A 99 14.58 30.95 -25.20
N SER A 100 14.50 29.89 -26.01
CA SER A 100 13.34 28.97 -25.99
C SER A 100 13.40 28.00 -24.80
N GLY A 101 14.62 27.62 -24.36
CA GLY A 101 14.84 26.76 -23.21
C GLY A 101 14.43 27.39 -21.87
N ILE A 102 14.65 28.70 -21.68
CA ILE A 102 14.32 29.38 -20.42
C ILE A 102 12.79 29.55 -20.28
N GLU A 103 12.09 29.77 -21.39
CA GLU A 103 10.63 29.93 -21.41
C GLU A 103 9.91 28.59 -21.16
N THR A 104 10.43 27.48 -21.69
CA THR A 104 9.88 26.14 -21.40
C THR A 104 10.11 25.73 -19.95
N VAL A 105 11.26 26.05 -19.36
CA VAL A 105 11.54 25.77 -17.94
C VAL A 105 10.62 26.58 -17.02
N THR A 106 10.39 27.87 -17.31
CA THR A 106 9.48 28.70 -16.50
C THR A 106 8.01 28.34 -16.65
N GLN A 107 7.59 27.78 -17.79
CA GLN A 107 6.26 27.19 -17.93
C GLN A 107 6.11 25.91 -17.11
N LEU A 108 7.12 25.03 -17.16
CA LEU A 108 7.12 23.78 -16.40
C LEU A 108 7.08 24.02 -14.88
N THR A 109 7.86 24.96 -14.35
CA THR A 109 7.84 25.28 -12.91
C THR A 109 6.46 25.75 -12.45
N LYS A 110 5.81 26.64 -13.21
CA LYS A 110 4.43 27.09 -12.92
C LYS A 110 3.41 25.95 -12.97
N THR A 111 3.58 24.97 -13.86
CA THR A 111 2.69 23.79 -13.90
C THR A 111 2.90 22.87 -12.70
N LEU A 112 4.14 22.72 -12.22
CA LEU A 112 4.44 21.93 -11.03
C LEU A 112 3.84 22.54 -9.77
N GLU A 113 3.91 23.87 -9.62
CA GLU A 113 3.27 24.58 -8.49
C GLU A 113 1.75 24.41 -8.50
N LYS A 114 1.10 24.58 -9.66
CA LYS A 114 -0.36 24.36 -9.80
C LYS A 114 -0.78 22.93 -9.47
N LEU A 115 0.06 21.95 -9.82
CA LEU A 115 -0.19 20.55 -9.47
C LEU A 115 -0.03 20.32 -7.97
N ALA A 116 0.99 20.90 -7.33
CA ALA A 116 1.18 20.79 -5.88
C ALA A 116 -0.02 21.36 -5.09
N ASP A 117 -0.51 22.53 -5.48
CA ASP A 117 -1.70 23.15 -4.86
C ASP A 117 -2.97 22.29 -5.04
N ALA A 118 -3.13 21.70 -6.24
CA ALA A 118 -4.25 20.80 -6.52
C ALA A 118 -4.20 19.52 -5.66
N PHE A 119 -3.00 18.94 -5.50
CA PHE A 119 -2.79 17.77 -4.62
C PHE A 119 -3.10 18.10 -3.16
N GLU A 120 -2.68 19.27 -2.66
CA GLU A 120 -2.99 19.68 -1.29
C GLU A 120 -4.49 19.85 -1.08
N LYS A 121 -5.20 20.44 -2.06
CA LYS A 121 -6.66 20.61 -2.01
C LYS A 121 -7.40 19.27 -2.03
N LEU A 122 -6.98 18.33 -2.89
CA LEU A 122 -7.51 16.96 -2.95
C LEU A 122 -7.26 16.17 -1.65
N SER A 123 -6.08 16.37 -1.03
CA SER A 123 -5.73 15.75 0.24
C SER A 123 -6.65 16.23 1.37
N LYS A 124 -6.91 17.55 1.45
CA LYS A 124 -7.83 18.14 2.43
C LYS A 124 -9.27 17.64 2.25
N ASP A 125 -9.76 17.56 1.01
CA ASP A 125 -11.12 17.10 0.70
C ASP A 125 -11.34 15.62 1.08
N LYS A 126 -10.33 14.77 0.85
CA LYS A 126 -10.36 13.36 1.28
C LYS A 126 -10.37 13.21 2.81
N HIS A 127 -9.64 14.07 3.53
CA HIS A 127 -9.66 14.05 4.99
C HIS A 127 -11.01 14.50 5.54
N GLU A 128 -11.61 15.55 4.96
CA GLU A 128 -12.88 16.10 5.40
C GLU A 128 -14.04 15.12 5.18
N THR A 129 -14.10 14.47 4.02
CA THR A 129 -15.12 13.43 3.72
C THR A 129 -15.06 12.26 4.69
N ASN A 130 -13.86 11.78 5.05
CA ASN A 130 -13.68 10.71 6.03
C ASN A 130 -14.13 11.14 7.44
N GLN A 131 -13.83 12.37 7.85
CA GLN A 131 -14.28 12.92 9.14
C GLN A 131 -15.81 13.07 9.20
N ARG A 132 -16.45 13.54 8.12
CA ARG A 132 -17.92 13.62 8.01
C ARG A 132 -18.55 12.23 8.13
N ASN A 133 -18.02 11.24 7.42
CA ASN A 133 -18.50 9.85 7.50
C ASN A 133 -18.39 9.28 8.92
N ARG A 134 -17.27 9.51 9.62
CA ARG A 134 -17.12 9.08 11.03
C ARG A 134 -18.14 9.73 11.97
N LYS A 135 -18.46 11.01 11.78
CA LYS A 135 -19.49 11.70 12.57
C LYS A 135 -20.89 11.13 12.32
N LEU A 136 -21.23 10.88 11.05
CA LEU A 136 -22.51 10.26 10.68
C LEU A 136 -22.66 8.86 11.30
N GLN A 137 -21.61 8.03 11.23
CA GLN A 137 -21.60 6.70 11.85
C GLN A 137 -21.87 6.76 13.36
N ARG A 138 -21.27 7.72 14.07
CA ARG A 138 -21.53 7.94 15.51
C ARG A 138 -22.97 8.37 15.79
N GLN A 139 -23.54 9.27 14.97
CA GLN A 139 -24.92 9.70 15.13
C GLN A 139 -25.91 8.56 14.87
N ILE A 140 -25.68 7.77 13.82
CA ILE A 140 -26.49 6.59 13.50
C ILE A 140 -26.43 5.59 14.66
N PHE A 141 -25.23 5.28 15.15
CA PHE A 141 -25.04 4.38 16.28
C PHE A 141 -25.78 4.86 17.53
N ASN A 142 -25.62 6.14 17.92
CA ASN A 142 -26.30 6.72 19.08
C ASN A 142 -27.82 6.66 18.94
N THR A 143 -28.34 6.93 17.75
CA THR A 143 -29.78 6.91 17.46
C THR A 143 -30.33 5.49 17.61
N ILE A 144 -29.68 4.51 16.98
CA ILE A 144 -30.07 3.09 17.06
C ILE A 144 -30.01 2.60 18.51
N SER A 145 -28.93 2.90 19.24
CA SER A 145 -28.80 2.56 20.66
C SER A 145 -29.91 3.17 21.50
N TRP A 146 -30.30 4.43 21.26
CA TRP A 146 -31.39 5.08 21.99
C TRP A 146 -32.73 4.36 21.76
N TYR A 147 -33.06 4.00 20.51
CA TYR A 147 -34.28 3.25 20.20
C TYR A 147 -34.27 1.84 20.81
N LEU A 148 -33.12 1.14 20.79
CA LEU A 148 -32.96 -0.18 21.41
C LEU A 148 -33.11 -0.13 22.93
N TRP A 149 -32.53 0.90 23.58
CA TRP A 149 -32.68 1.08 25.03
C TRP A 149 -34.14 1.38 25.42
N LYS A 150 -34.82 2.23 24.63
CA LYS A 150 -36.23 2.59 24.85
C LYS A 150 -37.17 1.38 24.74
N THR A 151 -36.95 0.51 23.76
CA THR A 151 -37.78 -0.70 23.55
C THR A 151 -37.53 -1.78 24.60
N LYS A 152 -36.30 -1.88 25.13
CA LYS A 152 -35.96 -2.86 26.17
C LYS A 152 -36.55 -2.49 27.54
N SER A 153 -36.74 -1.20 27.82
CA SER A 153 -37.29 -0.71 29.10
C SER A 153 -38.82 -0.84 29.22
N SER A 154 -39.56 -1.15 28.15
CA SER A 154 -41.02 -1.26 28.19
C SER A 154 -41.56 -2.70 28.40
N LYS A 155 -40.70 -3.72 28.45
CA LYS A 155 -41.12 -5.11 28.74
C LYS A 155 -41.05 -5.36 30.25
N SER A 156 -42.13 -5.05 30.97
CA SER A 156 -42.34 -5.51 32.34
C SER A 156 -42.54 -7.04 32.38
N PRO A 157 -42.03 -7.75 33.40
CA PRO A 157 -42.24 -9.19 33.54
C PRO A 157 -43.69 -9.50 33.87
N THR A 158 -44.42 -10.13 32.96
CA THR A 158 -45.73 -10.72 33.25
C THR A 158 -45.53 -11.89 34.20
N THR A 159 -45.93 -11.68 35.46
CA THR A 159 -46.04 -12.70 36.50
C THR A 159 -46.99 -13.81 36.03
N THR A 160 -46.43 -14.95 35.66
CA THR A 160 -47.18 -16.17 35.37
C THR A 160 -47.57 -16.81 36.70
N LYS A 161 -48.83 -16.62 37.11
CA LYS A 161 -49.41 -17.34 38.26
C LYS A 161 -49.73 -18.77 37.80
N PHE A 162 -49.07 -19.76 38.40
CA PHE A 162 -49.40 -21.17 38.24
C PHE A 162 -50.63 -21.53 39.08
N PRO A 163 -51.65 -22.22 38.55
CA PRO A 163 -52.72 -22.76 39.37
C PRO A 163 -52.24 -24.06 40.04
N THR A 164 -52.23 -24.07 41.37
CA THR A 164 -52.07 -25.28 42.18
C THR A 164 -53.28 -26.18 41.97
N GLY A 165 -53.10 -27.25 41.19
CA GLY A 165 -54.06 -28.35 41.08
C GLY A 165 -54.16 -29.11 42.40
N ARG A 166 -55.35 -29.09 42.98
CA ARG A 166 -55.75 -29.83 44.18
C ARG A 166 -56.10 -31.25 43.77
N TYR A 167 -55.30 -32.23 44.20
CA TYR A 167 -55.65 -33.64 44.13
C TYR A 167 -56.73 -33.94 45.19
N ILE A 168 -57.82 -34.58 44.77
CA ILE A 168 -58.76 -35.33 45.62
C ILE A 168 -58.93 -36.69 44.95
#